data_AF-A0A2N5V5Q3-F1
#
_entry.id   AF-A0A2N5V5Q3-F1
#
_cell.length_a   1.000
_cell.length_b   1.000
_cell.length_c   1.000
_cell.angle_alpha   90.00
_cell.angle_beta   90.00
_cell.angle_gamma   90.00
#
_symmetry.space_group_name_H-M   'P 1'
#
loop_
_entity.id
_entity.type
_entity.pdbx_description
1 polymer ?
#
loop_
_entity_poly.entity_id
_entity_poly.type
_entity_poly.pdbx_seq_one_letter_code
_entity_poly.pdbx_strand_id
1 'polypeptide(L)'
;MDAIFESLNLEPDNVNIIRGKLTRPEIRILRFPMNSLLKKVDDLLQIFGPKDKIPDNDLLPTLIYSGSRNATGQVLKVVNEARGSCGGENNPHSTLIRRYHAVTGKLDKVDIIGGFEGAEFPCISCTMALGLGQNWSRVRRVITIGRADPSNICQMIGRCGRDGKPGLAILFMEKKRKGGKNKAEDFSSSDKRTDDLRMDALAITPVCLRICFSIDNLLGYIPRSPEDANVSRERLREESEGFLACKCSNCQPKEAELLRKHISRMTLENFVSMCENASDLEDIDDVVPKKKGNTRGNNNIELIPILSDLSERLIADFAHFFCFQFSESSSFVPSDLFDQEDADAISKSLDKIQDSSSLNKCIGGEKLSGQSEMLYSSVKNFLEGDDYQNHLAKLATYNQHIEREMQRLLREKQEAVDRKAQSEKDKRNEAEERRRIAADKKRAIDLDKVNKVKQKELDKVEKEKKASEKKEANVLQNRRKLKKRKIRISNPRGKRRK
;
A
#
# COMPACT_ATOMS: atom_id res chain seq x y z
N MET A 1 27.39 -20.56 5.51
CA MET A 1 28.69 -19.86 5.41
C MET A 1 29.56 -20.55 4.39
N ASP A 2 29.72 -21.87 4.47
CA ASP A 2 30.52 -22.66 3.53
C ASP A 2 30.19 -22.38 2.07
N ALA A 3 28.90 -22.35 1.70
CA ALA A 3 28.47 -21.99 0.35
C ALA A 3 28.90 -20.57 -0.09
N ILE A 4 28.98 -19.59 0.81
CA ILE A 4 29.47 -18.24 0.50
C ILE A 4 30.98 -18.27 0.26
N PHE A 5 31.72 -18.99 1.12
CA PHE A 5 33.17 -19.12 0.99
C PHE A 5 33.54 -19.85 -0.30
N GLU A 6 32.87 -20.96 -0.59
CA GLU A 6 33.07 -21.72 -1.82
C GLU A 6 32.69 -20.90 -3.06
N SER A 7 31.51 -20.27 -3.07
CA SER A 7 31.03 -19.51 -4.24
C SER A 7 31.87 -18.26 -4.52
N LEU A 8 32.42 -17.62 -3.49
CA LEU A 8 33.25 -16.43 -3.62
C LEU A 8 34.75 -16.75 -3.60
N ASN A 9 35.12 -18.04 -3.53
CA ASN A 9 36.49 -18.52 -3.41
C ASN A 9 37.28 -17.80 -2.30
N LEU A 10 36.65 -17.65 -1.13
CA LEU A 10 37.25 -17.03 0.05
C LEU A 10 37.89 -18.10 0.93
N GLU A 11 39.08 -17.81 1.45
CA GLU A 11 39.71 -18.64 2.47
C GLU A 11 39.29 -18.16 3.87
N PRO A 12 38.86 -19.07 4.78
CA PRO A 12 38.48 -18.74 6.16
C PRO A 12 39.46 -17.82 6.88
N ASP A 13 40.76 -18.05 6.70
CA ASP A 13 41.83 -17.34 7.40
C ASP A 13 41.99 -15.89 6.92
N ASN A 14 41.48 -15.56 5.73
CA ASN A 14 41.60 -14.24 5.11
C ASN A 14 40.33 -13.39 5.25
N VAL A 15 39.31 -13.87 5.98
CA VAL A 15 38.03 -13.19 6.13
C VAL A 15 37.73 -12.91 7.59
N ASN A 16 37.57 -11.63 7.93
CA ASN A 16 37.03 -11.26 9.24
C ASN A 16 35.50 -11.31 9.23
N ILE A 17 34.92 -12.20 10.03
CA ILE A 17 33.46 -12.36 10.12
C ILE A 17 32.91 -11.54 11.29
N ILE A 18 32.24 -10.44 10.95
CA ILE A 18 31.50 -9.63 11.92
C ILE A 18 30.05 -10.14 12.01
N ARG A 19 29.64 -10.58 13.19
CA ARG A 19 28.26 -11.03 13.44
C ARG A 19 27.51 -9.98 14.25
N GLY A 20 26.57 -9.29 13.62
CA GLY A 20 25.67 -8.38 14.30
C GLY A 20 24.64 -9.12 15.17
N LYS A 21 24.12 -8.41 16.17
CA LYS A 21 23.02 -8.91 16.99
C LYS A 21 21.71 -8.83 16.22
N LEU A 22 21.15 -10.00 15.87
CA LEU A 22 19.89 -10.10 15.12
C LEU A 22 18.65 -10.19 16.02
N THR A 23 18.82 -10.48 17.32
CA THR A 23 17.72 -10.61 18.26
C THR A 23 17.10 -9.24 18.56
N ARG A 24 15.79 -9.13 18.30
CA ARG A 24 14.98 -7.91 18.43
C ARG A 24 13.99 -8.08 19.61
N PRO A 25 14.39 -7.78 20.86
CA PRO A 25 13.57 -8.07 22.05
C PRO A 25 12.25 -7.27 22.10
N GLU A 26 12.18 -6.14 21.40
CA GLU A 26 11.00 -5.29 21.29
C GLU A 26 9.91 -5.85 20.37
N ILE A 27 10.20 -6.89 19.58
CA ILE A 27 9.19 -7.57 18.75
C ILE A 27 8.53 -8.70 19.54
N ARG A 28 7.23 -8.57 19.82
CA ARG A 28 6.40 -9.66 20.34
C ARG A 28 5.96 -10.56 19.19
N ILE A 29 6.34 -11.84 19.23
CA ILE A 29 6.04 -12.82 18.17
C ILE A 29 4.90 -13.73 18.62
N LEU A 30 3.78 -13.70 17.91
CA LEU A 30 2.62 -14.56 18.13
C LEU A 30 2.50 -15.54 16.97
N ARG A 31 2.41 -16.84 17.27
CA ARG A 31 2.18 -17.90 16.28
C ARG A 31 0.84 -18.55 16.55
N PHE A 32 -0.06 -18.49 15.57
CA PHE A 32 -1.40 -19.08 15.66
C PHE A 32 -1.63 -20.13 14.57
N PRO A 33 -2.24 -21.27 14.91
CA PRO A 33 -2.74 -22.19 13.91
C PRO A 33 -3.93 -21.57 13.16
N MET A 34 -3.93 -21.69 11.84
CA MET A 34 -5.04 -21.24 11.00
C MET A 34 -6.30 -22.06 11.28
N ASN A 35 -7.42 -21.38 11.47
CA ASN A 35 -8.76 -21.96 11.53
C ASN A 35 -9.43 -21.99 10.15
N SER A 36 -8.97 -21.18 9.21
CA SER A 36 -9.48 -21.13 7.85
C SER A 36 -8.50 -21.76 6.84
N LEU A 37 -8.99 -22.04 5.63
CA LEU A 37 -8.13 -22.49 4.54
C LEU A 37 -7.16 -21.38 4.14
N LEU A 38 -5.91 -21.74 3.84
CA LEU A 38 -4.87 -20.80 3.37
C LEU A 38 -5.33 -19.95 2.18
N LYS A 39 -6.13 -20.55 1.26
CA LYS A 39 -6.68 -19.83 0.10
C LYS A 39 -7.73 -18.78 0.48
N LYS A 40 -8.43 -18.93 1.60
CA LYS A 40 -9.51 -18.04 2.04
C LYS A 40 -9.00 -16.91 2.94
N VAL A 41 -8.05 -17.20 3.82
CA VAL A 41 -7.44 -16.22 4.73
C VAL A 41 -8.46 -15.59 5.70
N ASP A 42 -9.57 -16.27 5.99
CA ASP A 42 -10.64 -15.76 6.86
C ASP A 42 -10.16 -15.53 8.31
N ASP A 43 -9.02 -16.10 8.70
CA ASP A 43 -8.37 -15.85 9.99
C ASP A 43 -8.04 -14.37 10.23
N LEU A 44 -7.99 -13.53 9.19
CA LEU A 44 -7.83 -12.08 9.32
C LEU A 44 -9.11 -11.35 9.72
N LEU A 45 -10.29 -11.97 9.60
CA LEU A 45 -11.55 -11.32 9.97
C LEU A 45 -11.58 -10.94 11.46
N GLN A 46 -10.97 -11.74 12.32
CA GLN A 46 -10.84 -11.47 13.76
C GLN A 46 -9.70 -10.46 14.08
N ILE A 47 -8.89 -10.07 13.10
CA ILE A 47 -7.67 -9.26 13.29
C ILE A 47 -7.91 -7.76 13.00
N PHE A 48 -8.95 -7.45 12.24
CA PHE A 48 -9.31 -6.08 11.88
C PHE A 48 -10.73 -5.81 12.38
N GLY A 49 -10.90 -4.84 13.28
CA GLY A 49 -12.23 -4.39 13.72
C GLY A 49 -12.91 -3.50 12.69
N PRO A 50 -14.24 -3.31 12.78
CA PRO A 50 -15.02 -2.59 11.78
C PRO A 50 -14.69 -1.08 11.76
N LYS A 51 -14.91 -0.43 10.60
CA LYS A 51 -14.49 0.96 10.36
C LYS A 51 -15.25 2.00 11.19
N ASP A 52 -16.48 1.72 11.57
CA ASP A 52 -17.29 2.56 12.45
C ASP A 52 -16.76 2.62 13.89
N LYS A 53 -16.00 1.60 14.33
CA LYS A 53 -15.39 1.55 15.66
C LYS A 53 -13.96 2.09 15.69
N ILE A 54 -13.19 1.85 14.63
CA ILE A 54 -11.80 2.28 14.53
C ILE A 54 -11.60 2.90 13.15
N PRO A 55 -11.35 4.20 13.00
CA PRO A 55 -10.99 4.81 11.72
C PRO A 55 -9.73 4.22 11.09
N ASP A 56 -9.58 4.29 9.77
CA ASP A 56 -8.41 3.72 9.07
C ASP A 56 -7.08 4.32 9.59
N ASN A 57 -7.08 5.61 9.96
CA ASN A 57 -5.88 6.30 10.45
C ASN A 57 -5.43 5.85 11.85
N ASP A 58 -6.32 5.22 12.62
CA ASP A 58 -6.02 4.73 13.97
C ASP A 58 -5.56 3.28 13.97
N LEU A 59 -5.68 2.58 12.83
CA LEU A 59 -5.15 1.23 12.65
C LEU A 59 -3.62 1.22 12.73
N LEU A 60 -3.08 0.11 13.24
CA LEU A 60 -1.66 -0.11 13.24
C LEU A 60 -1.10 -0.19 11.81
N PRO A 61 -0.01 0.54 11.50
CA PRO A 61 0.72 0.36 10.25
C PRO A 61 1.17 -1.09 10.09
N THR A 62 0.56 -1.79 9.14
CA THR A 62 0.63 -3.25 9.01
C THR A 62 1.15 -3.67 7.63
N LEU A 63 2.13 -4.57 7.62
CA LEU A 63 2.51 -5.34 6.44
C LEU A 63 1.93 -6.75 6.53
N ILE A 64 1.23 -7.20 5.50
CA ILE A 64 0.62 -8.54 5.43
C ILE A 64 1.27 -9.32 4.30
N TYR A 65 2.10 -10.30 4.63
CA TYR A 65 2.84 -11.13 3.68
C TYR A 65 2.09 -12.39 3.32
N SER A 66 1.97 -12.65 2.02
CA SER A 66 1.37 -13.85 1.44
C SER A 66 2.28 -14.48 0.39
N GLY A 67 2.24 -15.82 0.29
CA GLY A 67 3.11 -16.59 -0.62
C GLY A 67 2.80 -16.47 -2.11
N SER A 68 1.66 -15.87 -2.52
CA SER A 68 1.32 -15.69 -3.93
C SER A 68 0.65 -14.37 -4.21
N ARG A 69 0.74 -13.93 -5.48
CA ARG A 69 -0.01 -12.77 -5.96
C ARG A 69 -1.50 -12.94 -5.70
N ASN A 70 -2.11 -14.07 -6.01
CA ASN A 70 -3.55 -14.26 -5.82
C ASN A 70 -3.95 -14.14 -4.33
N ALA A 71 -3.14 -14.69 -3.43
CA ALA A 71 -3.37 -14.57 -1.99
C ALA A 71 -3.31 -13.12 -1.50
N THR A 72 -2.43 -12.27 -2.06
CA THR A 72 -2.45 -10.83 -1.72
C THR A 72 -3.76 -10.14 -2.09
N GLY A 73 -4.43 -10.57 -3.17
CA GLY A 73 -5.76 -10.06 -3.54
C GLY A 73 -6.86 -10.56 -2.59
N GLN A 74 -6.80 -11.83 -2.18
CA GLN A 74 -7.73 -12.36 -1.18
C GLN A 74 -7.60 -11.63 0.17
N VAL A 75 -6.38 -11.28 0.59
CA VAL A 75 -6.14 -10.46 1.78
C VAL A 75 -6.85 -9.11 1.66
N LEU A 76 -6.78 -8.42 0.50
CA LEU A 76 -7.50 -7.17 0.31
C LEU A 76 -9.00 -7.35 0.56
N LYS A 77 -9.59 -8.41 0.00
CA LYS A 77 -11.01 -8.73 0.18
C LYS A 77 -11.36 -8.96 1.65
N VAL A 78 -10.65 -9.84 2.35
CA VAL A 78 -10.94 -10.19 3.75
C VAL A 78 -10.75 -8.98 4.67
N VAL A 79 -9.71 -8.18 4.45
CA VAL A 79 -9.49 -6.96 5.25
C VAL A 79 -10.61 -5.95 5.01
N ASN A 80 -11.06 -5.75 3.77
CA ASN A 80 -12.22 -4.89 3.48
C ASN A 80 -13.51 -5.42 4.11
N GLU A 81 -13.75 -6.73 4.04
CA GLU A 81 -14.91 -7.38 4.65
C GLU A 81 -14.93 -7.19 6.18
N ALA A 82 -13.80 -7.43 6.85
CA ALA A 82 -13.65 -7.20 8.29
C ALA A 82 -13.92 -5.74 8.69
N ARG A 83 -13.64 -4.80 7.78
CA ARG A 83 -13.83 -3.37 7.95
C ARG A 83 -15.25 -2.89 7.60
N GLY A 84 -16.11 -3.76 7.05
CA GLY A 84 -17.46 -3.42 6.61
C GLY A 84 -17.53 -2.73 5.25
N SER A 85 -16.49 -2.85 4.43
CA SER A 85 -16.37 -2.21 3.10
C SER A 85 -16.29 -3.22 1.96
N CYS A 86 -17.28 -4.12 1.86
CA CYS A 86 -17.34 -5.12 0.78
C CYS A 86 -17.20 -4.49 -0.61
N GLY A 87 -16.33 -5.06 -1.46
CA GLY A 87 -16.02 -4.52 -2.79
C GLY A 87 -14.91 -3.46 -2.80
N GLY A 88 -14.49 -2.96 -1.62
CA GLY A 88 -13.41 -1.99 -1.47
C GLY A 88 -12.04 -2.50 -1.92
N GLU A 89 -11.87 -3.81 -2.10
CA GLU A 89 -10.66 -4.41 -2.68
C GLU A 89 -10.40 -3.98 -4.14
N ASN A 90 -11.42 -3.50 -4.84
CA ASN A 90 -11.32 -3.03 -6.22
C ASN A 90 -11.05 -1.51 -6.31
N ASN A 91 -10.97 -0.80 -5.18
CA ASN A 91 -10.71 0.64 -5.16
C ASN A 91 -9.20 0.94 -5.25
N PRO A 92 -8.70 1.50 -6.36
CA PRO A 92 -7.28 1.84 -6.50
C PRO A 92 -6.81 2.96 -5.55
N HIS A 93 -7.74 3.77 -5.05
CA HIS A 93 -7.48 4.88 -4.12
C HIS A 93 -7.91 4.55 -2.68
N SER A 94 -7.95 3.26 -2.32
CA SER A 94 -8.28 2.85 -0.95
C SER A 94 -7.37 3.52 0.09
N THR A 95 -8.00 4.07 1.13
CA THR A 95 -7.35 4.62 2.34
C THR A 95 -7.08 3.55 3.40
N LEU A 96 -7.45 2.29 3.13
CA LEU A 96 -7.35 1.19 4.08
C LEU A 96 -6.15 0.28 3.77
N ILE A 97 -6.13 -0.31 2.58
CA ILE A 97 -5.14 -1.32 2.21
C ILE A 97 -4.81 -1.26 0.73
N ARG A 98 -3.52 -1.32 0.40
CA ARG A 98 -3.05 -1.41 -0.99
C ARG A 98 -2.22 -2.68 -1.22
N ARG A 99 -2.11 -3.08 -2.49
CA ARG A 99 -1.48 -4.35 -2.89
C ARG A 99 -0.11 -4.13 -3.53
N TYR A 100 0.90 -4.85 -3.06
CA TYR A 100 2.27 -4.77 -3.60
C TYR A 100 2.83 -6.14 -3.96
N HIS A 101 3.33 -6.31 -5.19
CA HIS A 101 4.03 -7.52 -5.61
C HIS A 101 5.05 -7.23 -6.71
N ALA A 102 5.81 -8.26 -7.12
CA ALA A 102 6.90 -8.12 -8.09
C ALA A 102 6.50 -7.40 -9.39
N VAL A 103 5.29 -7.66 -9.90
CA VAL A 103 4.78 -7.08 -11.16
C VAL A 103 3.88 -5.85 -10.97
N THR A 104 3.87 -5.23 -9.78
CA THR A 104 3.20 -3.94 -9.57
C THR A 104 3.90 -2.88 -10.44
N GLY A 105 3.13 -1.98 -11.06
CA GLY A 105 3.68 -0.92 -11.92
C GLY A 105 4.72 -0.07 -11.20
N LYS A 106 5.72 0.45 -11.91
CA LYS A 106 6.80 1.23 -11.29
C LYS A 106 6.28 2.46 -10.53
N LEU A 107 5.31 3.18 -11.12
CA LEU A 107 4.67 4.33 -10.49
C LEU A 107 3.87 3.90 -9.27
N ASP A 108 3.01 2.88 -9.39
CA ASP A 108 2.25 2.33 -8.25
C ASP A 108 3.16 1.89 -7.09
N LYS A 109 4.33 1.31 -7.37
CA LYS A 109 5.29 0.94 -6.32
C LYS A 109 5.78 2.16 -5.55
N VAL A 110 6.06 3.27 -6.23
CA VAL A 110 6.47 4.54 -5.61
C VAL A 110 5.31 5.12 -4.81
N ASP A 111 4.12 5.18 -5.40
CA ASP A 111 2.92 5.76 -4.75
C ASP A 111 2.48 4.95 -3.52
N ILE A 112 2.55 3.62 -3.59
CA ILE A 112 2.21 2.76 -2.45
C ILE A 112 3.22 2.94 -1.32
N ILE A 113 4.52 2.99 -1.63
CA ILE A 113 5.54 3.17 -0.59
C ILE A 113 5.42 4.58 0.01
N GLY A 114 5.36 5.61 -0.83
CA GLY A 114 5.23 7.01 -0.39
C GLY A 114 3.95 7.26 0.42
N GLY A 115 2.79 6.78 -0.05
CA GLY A 115 1.54 6.92 0.68
C GLY A 115 1.51 6.13 2.00
N PHE A 116 2.15 4.97 2.05
CA PHE A 116 2.30 4.23 3.31
C PHE A 116 3.30 4.91 4.26
N GLU A 117 4.37 5.52 3.79
CA GLU A 117 5.26 6.29 4.67
C GLU A 117 4.59 7.59 5.15
N GLY A 118 3.80 8.23 4.28
CA GLY A 118 3.06 9.47 4.52
C GLY A 118 1.74 9.33 5.27
N ALA A 119 1.41 8.13 5.77
CA ALA A 119 0.18 7.88 6.53
C ALA A 119 -1.16 8.05 5.77
N GLU A 120 -1.16 7.92 4.45
CA GLU A 120 -2.39 7.96 3.65
C GLU A 120 -3.26 6.70 3.82
N PHE A 121 -2.63 5.57 4.16
CA PHE A 121 -3.30 4.32 4.48
C PHE A 121 -2.45 3.48 5.45
N PRO A 122 -3.09 2.59 6.25
CA PRO A 122 -2.41 1.83 7.30
C PRO A 122 -1.87 0.45 6.87
N CYS A 123 -2.32 -0.13 5.74
CA CYS A 123 -1.98 -1.53 5.42
C CYS A 123 -1.40 -1.73 4.02
N ILE A 124 -0.42 -2.62 3.90
CA ILE A 124 0.01 -3.18 2.62
C ILE A 124 -0.14 -4.69 2.63
N SER A 125 -0.89 -5.23 1.68
CA SER A 125 -0.88 -6.66 1.34
C SER A 125 0.19 -6.92 0.30
N CYS A 126 1.14 -7.80 0.61
CA CYS A 126 2.32 -7.96 -0.21
C CYS A 126 2.85 -9.39 -0.33
N THR A 127 3.62 -9.63 -1.39
CA THR A 127 4.53 -10.77 -1.45
C THR A 127 5.91 -10.35 -0.93
N MET A 128 6.84 -11.30 -0.83
CA MET A 128 8.24 -11.04 -0.47
C MET A 128 8.95 -10.00 -1.35
N ALA A 129 8.39 -9.65 -2.51
CA ALA A 129 8.91 -8.57 -3.35
C ALA A 129 8.98 -7.22 -2.62
N LEU A 130 8.15 -7.01 -1.59
CA LEU A 130 8.25 -5.84 -0.71
C LEU A 130 9.33 -6.10 0.35
N GLY A 131 10.60 -5.96 -0.06
CA GLY A 131 11.71 -6.59 0.66
C GLY A 131 12.95 -5.73 0.89
N LEU A 132 13.56 -5.23 -0.18
CA LEU A 132 14.94 -4.75 -0.13
C LEU A 132 15.02 -3.24 -0.36
N GLY A 133 15.85 -2.55 0.43
CA GLY A 133 16.19 -1.14 0.23
C GLY A 133 15.22 -0.10 0.83
N GLN A 134 14.20 -0.49 1.60
CA GLN A 134 13.26 0.43 2.24
C GLN A 134 13.37 0.44 3.77
N ASN A 135 13.22 1.62 4.37
CA ASN A 135 13.26 1.78 5.82
C ASN A 135 11.85 1.80 6.43
N TRP A 136 11.42 0.66 6.97
CA TRP A 136 10.10 0.46 7.55
C TRP A 136 9.92 1.00 8.98
N SER A 137 10.36 2.23 9.27
CA SER A 137 10.30 2.82 10.62
C SER A 137 8.87 2.96 11.18
N ARG A 138 7.89 3.20 10.30
CA ARG A 138 6.46 3.32 10.67
C ARG A 138 5.79 2.00 11.03
N VAL A 139 6.32 0.86 10.56
CA VAL A 139 5.62 -0.44 10.68
C VAL A 139 5.54 -0.88 12.15
N ARG A 140 4.32 -1.12 12.63
CA ARG A 140 4.04 -1.61 13.98
C ARG A 140 3.68 -3.09 13.99
N ARG A 141 3.04 -3.57 12.92
CA ARG A 141 2.58 -4.95 12.83
C ARG A 141 3.03 -5.61 11.54
N VAL A 142 3.49 -6.85 11.64
CA VAL A 142 3.74 -7.72 10.48
C VAL A 142 2.91 -8.98 10.66
N ILE A 143 2.19 -9.36 9.62
CA ILE A 143 1.41 -10.60 9.58
C ILE A 143 1.95 -11.45 8.44
N THR A 144 2.30 -12.71 8.71
CA THR A 144 2.71 -13.66 7.68
C THR A 144 1.67 -14.77 7.56
N ILE A 145 1.22 -15.04 6.34
CA ILE A 145 0.18 -16.03 6.06
C ILE A 145 0.78 -17.23 5.35
N GLY A 146 0.67 -18.39 5.98
CA GLY A 146 1.12 -19.66 5.43
C GLY A 146 2.62 -19.87 5.55
N ARG A 147 3.17 -20.65 4.62
CA ARG A 147 4.56 -21.11 4.64
C ARG A 147 5.48 -20.17 3.85
N ALA A 148 6.67 -19.93 4.38
CA ALA A 148 7.81 -19.31 3.71
C ALA A 148 9.06 -19.68 4.52
N ASP A 149 10.25 -19.83 3.93
CA ASP A 149 11.48 -20.18 4.69
C ASP A 149 11.66 -19.35 6.00
N PRO A 150 12.15 -19.93 7.12
CA PRO A 150 12.20 -19.23 8.40
C PRO A 150 13.12 -18.01 8.39
N SER A 151 14.23 -18.04 7.64
CA SER A 151 15.11 -16.89 7.50
C SER A 151 14.38 -15.72 6.84
N ASN A 152 13.57 -16.01 5.81
CA ASN A 152 12.69 -15.04 5.19
C ASN A 152 11.62 -14.52 6.14
N ILE A 153 11.00 -15.38 6.96
CA ILE A 153 10.05 -14.95 8.00
C ILE A 153 10.74 -14.02 9.00
N CYS A 154 11.94 -14.37 9.46
CA CYS A 154 12.72 -13.54 10.38
C CYS A 154 12.98 -12.14 9.78
N GLN A 155 13.33 -12.06 8.49
CA GLN A 155 13.49 -10.79 7.80
C GLN A 155 12.18 -10.01 7.67
N MET A 156 11.06 -10.69 7.38
CA MET A 156 9.74 -10.06 7.26
C MET A 156 9.30 -9.46 8.59
N ILE A 157 9.35 -10.22 9.69
CA ILE A 157 8.95 -9.72 11.02
C ILE A 157 9.88 -8.62 11.51
N GLY A 158 11.17 -8.66 11.15
CA GLY A 158 12.15 -7.62 11.45
C GLY A 158 11.87 -6.26 10.79
N ARG A 159 10.78 -6.12 10.02
CA ARG A 159 10.33 -4.83 9.47
C ARG A 159 9.53 -4.00 10.47
N CYS A 160 8.84 -4.62 11.42
CA CYS A 160 8.16 -3.86 12.48
C CYS A 160 9.16 -3.35 13.53
N GLY A 161 8.82 -2.26 14.22
CA GLY A 161 9.58 -1.76 15.38
C GLY A 161 10.98 -1.23 15.07
N ARG A 162 11.25 -0.81 13.83
CA ARG A 162 12.60 -0.33 13.41
C ARG A 162 13.03 0.98 14.07
N ASP A 163 12.09 1.73 14.63
CA ASP A 163 12.35 2.90 15.45
C ASP A 163 12.65 2.56 16.92
N GLY A 164 12.82 1.26 17.24
CA GLY A 164 13.09 0.76 18.58
C GLY A 164 11.87 0.65 19.49
N LYS A 165 10.68 1.05 18.99
CA LYS A 165 9.43 0.90 19.73
C LYS A 165 8.87 -0.52 19.57
N PRO A 166 7.96 -0.95 20.47
CA PRO A 166 7.35 -2.27 20.38
C PRO A 166 6.79 -2.58 18.99
N GLY A 167 7.04 -3.80 18.53
CA GLY A 167 6.52 -4.35 17.28
C GLY A 167 5.73 -5.64 17.54
N LEU A 168 4.75 -5.92 16.70
CA LEU A 168 3.94 -7.13 16.80
C LEU A 168 4.06 -7.96 15.52
N ALA A 169 4.54 -9.18 15.66
CA ALA A 169 4.62 -10.15 14.58
C ALA A 169 3.56 -11.24 14.79
N ILE A 170 2.73 -11.51 13.79
CA ILE A 170 1.70 -12.55 13.82
C ILE A 170 1.96 -13.55 12.71
N LEU A 171 2.19 -14.81 13.08
CA LEU A 171 2.46 -15.92 12.19
C LEU A 171 1.23 -16.82 12.12
N PHE A 172 0.52 -16.81 10.99
CA PHE A 172 -0.57 -17.74 10.72
C PHE A 172 -0.04 -18.97 10.00
N MET A 173 -0.11 -20.12 10.67
CA MET A 173 0.46 -21.37 10.16
C MET A 173 -0.63 -22.43 9.95
N GLU A 174 -0.58 -23.16 8.84
CA GLU A 174 -1.53 -24.25 8.59
C GLU A 174 -1.41 -25.34 9.68
N LYS A 175 -2.54 -25.77 10.25
CA LYS A 175 -2.59 -26.87 11.24
C LYS A 175 -2.00 -28.17 10.70
N LYS A 176 -2.27 -28.45 9.42
CA LYS A 176 -1.80 -29.65 8.73
C LYS A 176 -1.23 -29.25 7.37
N ARG A 177 0.08 -29.44 7.22
CA ARG A 177 0.85 -29.17 6.02
C ARG A 177 0.92 -30.44 5.19
N LYS A 178 0.39 -30.38 3.96
CA LYS A 178 0.41 -31.53 3.04
C LYS A 178 1.85 -31.88 2.69
N GLY A 179 2.22 -33.14 2.90
CA GLY A 179 3.58 -33.64 2.67
C GLY A 179 4.64 -33.10 3.65
N GLY A 180 4.24 -32.33 4.66
CA GLY A 180 5.13 -31.85 5.72
C GLY A 180 4.95 -32.64 7.02
N LYS A 181 5.87 -32.41 7.96
CA LYS A 181 5.84 -32.94 9.32
C LYS A 181 4.90 -32.11 10.19
N ASN A 182 3.93 -32.73 10.84
CA ASN A 182 2.84 -32.05 11.55
C ASN A 182 2.82 -32.33 13.05
N LYS A 183 3.59 -33.29 13.53
CA LYS A 183 3.75 -33.59 14.95
C LYS A 183 5.22 -33.79 15.30
N ALA A 184 5.54 -33.77 16.59
CA ALA A 184 6.92 -33.89 17.05
C ALA A 184 7.54 -35.23 16.64
N GLU A 185 6.73 -36.29 16.61
CA GLU A 185 7.14 -37.67 16.30
C GLU A 185 7.47 -37.88 14.82
N ASP A 186 7.02 -36.98 13.93
CA ASP A 186 7.29 -37.06 12.50
C ASP A 186 8.78 -36.78 12.16
N PHE A 187 9.55 -36.26 13.13
CA PHE A 187 10.98 -35.97 13.06
C PHE A 187 11.75 -37.02 13.92
N SER A 188 12.85 -37.71 13.56
CA SER A 188 13.85 -37.52 12.53
C SER A 188 15.18 -36.96 13.07
N SER A 189 15.97 -37.70 13.86
CA SER A 189 17.37 -37.31 14.14
C SER A 189 18.25 -37.35 12.88
N SER A 190 17.89 -38.24 11.93
CA SER A 190 18.51 -38.38 10.62
C SER A 190 17.98 -37.39 9.57
N ASP A 191 17.13 -36.44 9.95
CA ASP A 191 16.54 -35.48 9.03
C ASP A 191 17.60 -34.59 8.39
N LYS A 192 17.46 -34.37 7.08
CA LYS A 192 18.26 -33.37 6.37
C LYS A 192 17.89 -31.96 6.85
N ARG A 193 18.85 -31.04 6.84
CA ARG A 193 18.60 -29.62 7.10
C ARG A 193 18.10 -28.95 5.83
N THR A 194 16.78 -28.96 5.63
CA THR A 194 16.12 -28.27 4.52
C THR A 194 15.21 -27.16 5.03
N ASP A 195 14.96 -26.15 4.21
CA ASP A 195 14.08 -25.04 4.55
C ASP A 195 12.64 -25.49 4.86
N ASP A 196 12.16 -26.51 4.13
CA ASP A 196 10.84 -27.09 4.38
C ASP A 196 10.75 -27.76 5.76
N LEU A 197 11.80 -28.48 6.18
CA LEU A 197 11.82 -29.12 7.50
C LEU A 197 12.00 -28.10 8.61
N ARG A 198 12.80 -27.05 8.39
CA ARG A 198 12.90 -25.91 9.32
C ARG A 198 11.53 -25.23 9.47
N MET A 199 10.78 -25.07 8.37
CA MET A 199 9.41 -24.56 8.43
C MET A 199 8.43 -25.48 9.12
N ASP A 200 8.57 -26.78 8.89
CA ASP A 200 7.75 -27.77 9.55
C ASP A 200 7.95 -27.70 11.08
N ALA A 201 9.22 -27.60 11.51
CA ALA A 201 9.58 -27.40 12.91
C ALA A 201 9.10 -26.06 13.46
N LEU A 202 9.24 -24.95 12.71
CA LEU A 202 8.81 -23.61 13.16
C LEU A 202 7.32 -23.55 13.50
N ALA A 203 6.44 -24.25 12.76
CA ALA A 203 5.02 -24.14 13.10
C ALA A 203 4.58 -24.94 14.32
N ILE A 204 5.38 -25.90 14.80
CA ILE A 204 4.99 -26.75 15.94
C ILE A 204 5.95 -26.70 17.14
N THR A 205 7.14 -26.10 16.98
CA THR A 205 8.13 -26.06 18.07
C THR A 205 7.53 -25.49 19.36
N PRO A 206 7.81 -26.09 20.53
CA PRO A 206 7.41 -25.56 21.82
C PRO A 206 8.39 -24.50 22.36
N VAL A 207 9.55 -24.32 21.70
CA VAL A 207 10.61 -23.43 22.17
C VAL A 207 10.24 -21.97 21.96
N CYS A 208 10.75 -21.07 22.81
CA CYS A 208 10.61 -19.62 22.64
C CYS A 208 10.90 -19.18 21.20
N LEU A 209 9.95 -18.51 20.54
CA LEU A 209 10.08 -18.13 19.13
C LEU A 209 11.24 -17.16 18.88
N ARG A 210 11.56 -16.29 19.85
CA ARG A 210 12.72 -15.39 19.79
C ARG A 210 14.03 -16.19 19.73
N ILE A 211 14.17 -17.18 20.61
CA ILE A 211 15.30 -18.11 20.64
C ILE A 211 15.33 -18.96 19.36
N CYS A 212 14.19 -19.45 18.88
CA CYS A 212 14.11 -20.22 17.64
C CYS A 212 14.73 -19.47 16.47
N PHE A 213 14.36 -18.21 16.26
CA PHE A 213 14.94 -17.40 15.17
C PHE A 213 16.42 -17.08 15.39
N SER A 214 16.86 -16.88 16.63
CA SER A 214 18.29 -16.66 16.92
C SER A 214 19.12 -17.89 16.55
N ILE A 215 18.69 -19.08 17.01
CA ILE A 215 19.33 -20.36 16.71
C ILE A 215 19.28 -20.65 15.21
N ASP A 216 18.15 -20.42 14.56
CA ASP A 216 17.99 -20.67 13.13
C ASP A 216 18.91 -19.78 12.29
N ASN A 217 19.01 -18.49 12.60
CA ASN A 217 19.92 -17.58 11.91
C ASN A 217 21.40 -17.91 12.15
N LEU A 218 21.75 -18.42 13.34
CA LEU A 218 23.14 -18.69 13.71
C LEU A 218 23.61 -20.09 13.28
N LEU A 219 22.74 -21.09 13.43
CA LEU A 219 23.08 -22.52 13.32
C LEU A 219 22.30 -23.24 12.21
N GLY A 220 21.30 -22.60 11.59
CA GLY A 220 20.58 -23.12 10.42
C GLY A 220 19.57 -24.21 10.75
N TYR A 221 18.96 -24.19 11.94
CA TYR A 221 17.87 -25.10 12.30
C TYR A 221 16.91 -24.48 13.32
N ILE A 222 15.67 -24.99 13.36
CA ILE A 222 14.70 -24.63 14.39
C ILE A 222 14.74 -25.69 15.51
N PRO A 223 15.01 -25.30 16.77
CA PRO A 223 15.01 -26.24 17.89
C PRO A 223 13.59 -26.76 18.14
N ARG A 224 13.50 -28.05 18.49
CA ARG A 224 12.21 -28.75 18.67
C ARG A 224 11.91 -29.11 20.11
N SER A 225 12.87 -28.94 21.02
CA SER A 225 12.74 -29.27 22.44
C SER A 225 13.40 -28.18 23.28
N PRO A 226 12.82 -27.80 24.44
CA PRO A 226 13.43 -26.86 25.37
C PRO A 226 14.77 -27.35 25.95
N GLU A 227 14.99 -28.66 25.95
CA GLU A 227 16.20 -29.33 26.47
C GLU A 227 17.38 -29.28 25.49
N ASP A 228 17.20 -28.73 24.29
CA ASP A 228 18.30 -28.49 23.35
C ASP A 228 19.38 -27.60 24.00
N ALA A 229 20.63 -28.06 24.00
CA ALA A 229 21.74 -27.35 24.63
C ALA A 229 21.92 -25.92 24.07
N ASN A 230 21.62 -25.69 22.79
CA ASN A 230 21.71 -24.36 22.19
C ASN A 230 20.57 -23.44 22.66
N VAL A 231 19.40 -23.99 23.00
CA VAL A 231 18.30 -23.22 23.61
C VAL A 231 18.72 -22.72 24.99
N SER A 232 19.38 -23.57 25.78
CA SER A 232 19.90 -23.19 27.09
C SER A 232 20.99 -22.11 26.99
N ARG A 233 21.93 -22.27 26.03
CA ARG A 233 22.97 -21.27 25.77
C ARG A 233 22.41 -19.92 25.33
N GLU A 234 21.45 -19.91 24.41
CA GLU A 234 20.86 -18.66 23.93
C GLU A 234 20.06 -17.97 25.04
N ARG A 235 19.36 -18.73 25.88
CA ARG A 235 18.66 -18.16 27.05
C ARG A 235 19.61 -17.46 28.01
N LEU A 236 20.70 -18.13 28.41
CA LEU A 236 21.72 -17.53 29.29
C LEU A 236 22.34 -16.28 28.67
N ARG A 237 22.52 -16.29 27.35
CA ARG A 237 23.03 -15.14 26.60
C ARG A 237 22.04 -13.97 26.63
N GLU A 238 20.76 -14.20 26.34
CA GLU A 238 19.71 -13.16 26.48
C GLU A 238 19.68 -12.56 27.89
N GLU A 239 19.76 -13.40 28.94
CA GLU A 239 19.80 -12.96 30.34
C GLU A 239 21.04 -12.11 30.64
N SER A 240 22.22 -12.54 30.18
CA SER A 240 23.48 -11.80 30.37
C SER A 240 23.48 -10.44 29.65
N GLU A 241 22.72 -10.32 28.57
CA GLU A 241 22.54 -9.08 27.82
C GLU A 241 21.39 -8.20 28.37
N GLY A 242 20.78 -8.59 29.49
CA GLY A 242 19.72 -7.82 30.15
C GLY A 242 18.38 -7.83 29.40
N PHE A 243 18.12 -8.86 28.60
CA PHE A 243 16.87 -8.94 27.85
C PHE A 243 15.68 -9.21 28.78
N LEU A 244 14.58 -8.48 28.55
CA LEU A 244 13.32 -8.80 29.19
C LEU A 244 12.83 -10.19 28.78
N ALA A 245 12.15 -10.85 29.71
CA ALA A 245 11.52 -12.14 29.49
C ALA A 245 10.62 -12.09 28.24
N CYS A 246 10.77 -13.09 27.37
CA CYS A 246 10.04 -13.13 26.12
C CYS A 246 8.53 -13.32 26.36
N LYS A 247 7.69 -12.53 25.68
CA LYS A 247 6.22 -12.65 25.69
C LYS A 247 5.65 -13.28 24.42
N CYS A 248 6.46 -14.07 23.69
CA CYS A 248 5.96 -14.77 22.49
C CYS A 248 4.89 -15.81 22.85
N SER A 249 4.12 -16.27 21.87
CA SER A 249 3.01 -17.22 22.10
C SER A 249 3.42 -18.55 22.75
N ASN A 250 4.69 -18.96 22.65
CA ASN A 250 5.18 -20.16 23.35
C ASN A 250 5.62 -19.88 24.80
N CYS A 251 5.98 -18.64 25.14
CA CYS A 251 6.43 -18.27 26.49
C CYS A 251 5.26 -17.78 27.36
N GLN A 252 4.30 -17.08 26.75
CA GLN A 252 3.10 -16.56 27.41
C GLN A 252 1.85 -16.95 26.60
N PRO A 253 1.44 -18.24 26.61
CA PRO A 253 0.34 -18.72 25.77
C PRO A 253 -1.01 -18.10 26.15
N LYS A 254 -1.28 -17.89 27.45
CA LYS A 254 -2.53 -17.26 27.91
C LYS A 254 -2.66 -15.81 27.43
N GLU A 255 -1.62 -15.00 27.64
CA GLU A 255 -1.60 -13.62 27.13
C GLU A 255 -1.70 -13.55 25.60
N ALA A 256 -1.10 -14.51 24.89
CA ALA A 256 -1.18 -14.55 23.43
C ALA A 256 -2.61 -14.80 22.94
N GLU A 257 -3.37 -15.65 23.63
CA GLU A 257 -4.78 -15.91 23.30
C GLU A 257 -5.66 -14.71 23.66
N LEU A 258 -5.43 -14.07 24.82
CA LEU A 258 -6.12 -12.82 25.18
C LEU A 258 -5.85 -11.74 24.13
N LEU A 259 -4.58 -11.53 23.73
CA LEU A 259 -4.25 -10.60 22.66
C LEU A 259 -4.99 -10.95 21.37
N ARG A 260 -4.99 -12.22 20.96
CA ARG A 260 -5.67 -12.67 19.75
C ARG A 260 -7.12 -12.21 19.70
N LYS A 261 -7.85 -12.36 20.81
CA LYS A 261 -9.26 -11.97 20.94
C LYS A 261 -9.48 -10.46 20.85
N HIS A 262 -8.51 -9.66 21.32
CA HIS A 262 -8.62 -8.20 21.35
C HIS A 262 -7.90 -7.46 20.19
N ILE A 263 -7.14 -8.14 19.33
CA ILE A 263 -6.36 -7.49 18.25
C ILE A 263 -7.26 -6.68 17.30
N SER A 264 -8.52 -7.07 17.09
CA SER A 264 -9.49 -6.29 16.31
C SER A 264 -9.79 -4.90 16.90
N ARG A 265 -9.56 -4.70 18.21
CA ARG A 265 -9.77 -3.46 18.96
C ARG A 265 -8.50 -2.63 19.14
N MET A 266 -7.39 -3.07 18.53
CA MET A 266 -6.08 -2.47 18.70
C MET A 266 -5.92 -1.22 17.83
N THR A 267 -5.53 -0.11 18.45
CA THR A 267 -5.29 1.20 17.83
C THR A 267 -3.85 1.65 18.08
N LEU A 268 -3.41 2.71 17.40
CA LEU A 268 -2.12 3.35 17.67
C LEU A 268 -1.96 3.79 19.14
N GLU A 269 -3.05 4.21 19.78
CA GLU A 269 -3.05 4.71 21.16
C GLU A 269 -2.90 3.58 22.19
N ASN A 270 -3.68 2.50 22.05
CA ASN A 270 -3.72 1.44 23.06
C ASN A 270 -2.70 0.31 22.81
N PHE A 271 -2.05 0.27 21.65
CA PHE A 271 -1.21 -0.85 21.21
C PHE A 271 -0.09 -1.23 22.18
N VAL A 272 0.67 -0.24 22.67
CA VAL A 272 1.79 -0.50 23.57
C VAL A 272 1.28 -1.11 24.88
N SER A 273 0.26 -0.47 25.48
CA SER A 273 -0.36 -0.95 26.72
C SER A 273 -0.95 -2.35 26.56
N MET A 274 -1.67 -2.63 25.46
CA MET A 274 -2.20 -3.97 25.21
C MET A 274 -1.10 -5.02 25.07
N CYS A 275 0.02 -4.69 24.42
CA CYS A 275 1.13 -5.63 24.26
C CYS A 275 1.91 -5.86 25.55
N GLU A 276 1.99 -4.87 26.43
CA GLU A 276 2.71 -4.96 27.71
C GLU A 276 1.85 -5.61 28.79
N ASN A 277 0.57 -5.24 28.86
CA ASN A 277 -0.38 -5.60 29.91
C ASN A 277 -1.46 -6.57 29.39
N ALA A 278 -1.08 -7.48 28.50
CA ALA A 278 -1.99 -8.46 27.91
C ALA A 278 -2.65 -9.39 28.94
N SER A 279 -2.04 -9.55 30.12
CA SER A 279 -2.60 -10.28 31.27
C SER A 279 -3.87 -9.65 31.84
N ASP A 280 -4.03 -8.35 31.65
CA ASP A 280 -5.10 -7.55 32.26
C ASP A 280 -6.32 -7.45 31.33
N LEU A 281 -6.20 -7.98 30.11
CA LEU A 281 -7.29 -8.06 29.15
C LEU A 281 -8.33 -9.06 29.64
N GLU A 282 -9.60 -8.64 29.59
CA GLU A 282 -10.73 -9.52 29.88
C GLU A 282 -10.76 -10.69 28.90
N ASP A 283 -11.09 -11.88 29.39
CA ASP A 283 -11.29 -13.04 28.53
C ASP A 283 -12.66 -12.94 27.87
N ILE A 284 -12.69 -12.33 26.68
CA ILE A 284 -13.89 -12.20 25.87
C ILE A 284 -14.10 -13.44 25.00
N ASP A 285 -15.33 -13.71 24.60
CA ASP A 285 -15.58 -14.70 23.56
C ASP A 285 -14.90 -14.28 22.26
N ASP A 286 -14.44 -15.27 21.49
CA ASP A 286 -13.87 -14.99 20.18
C ASP A 286 -14.86 -14.15 19.38
N VAL A 287 -14.41 -12.97 18.95
CA VAL A 287 -15.04 -12.23 17.88
C VAL A 287 -14.70 -12.98 16.59
N VAL A 288 -15.18 -14.21 16.46
CA VAL A 288 -15.41 -14.79 15.16
C VAL A 288 -16.59 -13.98 14.66
N PRO A 289 -16.45 -13.09 13.66
CA PRO A 289 -17.61 -12.79 12.84
C PRO A 289 -18.05 -14.16 12.37
N LYS A 290 -19.14 -14.68 12.97
CA LYS A 290 -19.67 -15.99 12.63
C LYS A 290 -19.59 -16.01 11.13
N LYS A 291 -18.85 -16.97 10.57
CA LYS A 291 -19.14 -17.35 9.20
C LYS A 291 -20.64 -17.43 9.19
N LYS A 292 -21.28 -16.65 8.31
CA LYS A 292 -22.48 -17.19 7.68
C LYS A 292 -22.01 -18.55 7.22
N GLY A 293 -22.29 -19.57 8.01
CA GLY A 293 -22.16 -20.92 7.56
C GLY A 293 -22.99 -20.97 6.27
N ASN A 294 -22.76 -21.98 5.47
CA ASN A 294 -23.86 -22.48 4.67
C ASN A 294 -24.90 -23.12 5.62
N THR A 295 -25.36 -22.37 6.63
CA THR A 295 -26.71 -22.40 7.13
C THR A 295 -27.55 -21.95 5.95
N ARG A 296 -28.65 -22.65 5.70
CA ARG A 296 -29.78 -22.18 4.89
C ARG A 296 -29.84 -20.66 4.96
N GLY A 297 -29.78 -20.04 3.79
CA GLY A 297 -29.41 -18.65 3.63
C GLY A 297 -30.33 -17.74 4.42
N ASN A 298 -29.96 -17.40 5.65
CA ASN A 298 -30.53 -16.24 6.32
C ASN A 298 -29.80 -15.00 5.79
N ASN A 299 -30.06 -14.75 4.51
CA ASN A 299 -29.92 -13.46 3.89
C ASN A 299 -31.18 -12.69 4.24
N ASN A 300 -31.18 -11.99 5.37
CA ASN A 300 -31.83 -10.69 5.44
C ASN A 300 -31.01 -9.67 4.62
N ILE A 301 -30.72 -10.04 3.37
CA ILE A 301 -30.61 -9.07 2.29
C ILE A 301 -32.06 -8.95 1.88
N GLU A 302 -32.70 -7.82 2.20
CA GLU A 302 -33.99 -7.49 1.59
C GLU A 302 -33.85 -7.74 0.10
N LEU A 303 -34.70 -8.64 -0.43
CA LEU A 303 -34.78 -8.84 -1.86
C LEU A 303 -35.05 -7.46 -2.46
N ILE A 304 -34.22 -7.04 -3.42
CA ILE A 304 -34.58 -5.87 -4.22
C ILE A 304 -35.97 -6.15 -4.81
N PRO A 305 -36.85 -5.14 -4.96
CA PRO A 305 -38.27 -5.37 -5.24
C PRO A 305 -38.54 -6.42 -6.34
N ILE A 306 -37.78 -6.35 -7.43
CA ILE A 306 -37.88 -7.27 -8.57
C ILE A 306 -37.60 -8.75 -8.21
N LEU A 307 -36.71 -9.02 -7.26
CA LEU A 307 -36.43 -10.38 -6.78
C LEU A 307 -37.45 -10.83 -5.72
N SER A 308 -38.13 -9.89 -5.04
CA SER A 308 -39.27 -10.19 -4.17
C SER A 308 -40.45 -10.68 -5.00
N ASP A 309 -40.72 -9.99 -6.12
CA ASP A 309 -41.78 -10.36 -7.06
C ASP A 309 -41.59 -11.78 -7.62
N LEU A 310 -40.34 -12.16 -7.92
CA LEU A 310 -40.01 -13.54 -8.31
C LEU A 310 -40.29 -14.53 -7.18
N SER A 311 -39.90 -14.22 -5.95
CA SER A 311 -40.08 -15.11 -4.80
C SER A 311 -41.57 -15.39 -4.55
N GLU A 312 -42.40 -14.34 -4.55
CA GLU A 312 -43.85 -14.46 -4.41
C GLU A 312 -44.48 -15.28 -5.55
N ARG A 313 -44.02 -15.08 -6.78
CA ARG A 313 -44.48 -15.83 -7.95
C ARG A 313 -44.15 -17.31 -7.86
N LEU A 314 -42.95 -17.67 -7.42
CA LEU A 314 -42.54 -19.08 -7.25
C LEU A 314 -43.41 -19.81 -6.21
N ILE A 315 -43.79 -19.13 -5.13
CA ILE A 315 -44.68 -19.69 -4.10
C ILE A 315 -46.08 -19.93 -4.69
N ALA A 316 -46.61 -18.95 -5.41
CA ALA A 316 -47.92 -19.06 -6.04
C ALA A 316 -47.95 -20.20 -7.08
N ASP A 317 -46.94 -20.26 -7.96
CA ASP A 317 -46.83 -21.27 -9.00
C ASP A 317 -46.67 -22.68 -8.38
N PHE A 318 -45.90 -22.82 -7.29
CA PHE A 318 -45.78 -24.08 -6.56
C PHE A 318 -47.08 -24.50 -5.87
N ALA A 319 -47.81 -23.57 -5.26
CA ALA A 319 -49.11 -23.86 -4.65
C ALA A 319 -50.13 -24.36 -5.69
N HIS A 320 -50.15 -23.77 -6.88
CA HIS A 320 -50.97 -24.25 -7.99
C HIS A 320 -50.56 -25.65 -8.46
N PHE A 321 -49.26 -25.90 -8.63
CA PHE A 321 -48.74 -27.21 -9.00
C PHE A 321 -49.10 -28.28 -7.95
N PHE A 322 -48.99 -27.95 -6.67
CA PHE A 322 -49.34 -28.82 -5.56
C PHE A 322 -50.82 -29.21 -5.56
N CYS A 323 -51.72 -28.22 -5.68
CA CYS A 323 -53.17 -28.45 -5.71
C CYS A 323 -53.62 -29.25 -6.93
N PHE A 324 -52.92 -29.11 -8.06
CA PHE A 324 -53.16 -29.93 -9.25
C PHE A 324 -52.78 -31.40 -9.02
N GLN A 325 -51.69 -31.65 -8.28
CA GLN A 325 -51.19 -33.01 -8.01
C GLN A 325 -51.92 -33.72 -6.86
N PHE A 326 -52.45 -32.96 -5.89
CA PHE A 326 -53.14 -33.49 -4.71
C PHE A 326 -54.51 -32.83 -4.52
N SER A 327 -55.57 -33.45 -5.05
CA SER A 327 -56.92 -32.90 -5.03
C SER A 327 -57.72 -33.27 -3.77
N GLU A 328 -57.50 -32.54 -2.68
CA GLU A 328 -58.41 -32.42 -1.49
C GLU A 328 -58.13 -33.26 -0.22
N SER A 329 -57.11 -34.12 -0.14
CA SER A 329 -56.75 -34.78 1.14
C SER A 329 -55.26 -35.13 1.25
N SER A 330 -54.45 -34.10 1.47
CA SER A 330 -53.03 -34.24 1.83
C SER A 330 -52.85 -34.00 3.33
N SER A 331 -51.93 -34.74 3.96
CA SER A 331 -51.54 -34.55 5.37
C SER A 331 -50.57 -33.38 5.58
N PHE A 332 -50.13 -32.75 4.49
CA PHE A 332 -49.21 -31.60 4.45
C PHE A 332 -49.72 -30.55 3.44
N VAL A 333 -49.32 -29.29 3.63
CA VAL A 333 -49.68 -28.14 2.78
C VAL A 333 -48.52 -27.76 1.85
N PRO A 334 -48.73 -26.96 0.78
CA PRO A 334 -47.65 -26.57 -0.12
C PRO A 334 -46.43 -25.96 0.58
N SER A 335 -46.65 -25.12 1.60
CA SER A 335 -45.57 -24.48 2.37
C SER A 335 -44.72 -25.46 3.18
N ASP A 336 -45.20 -26.67 3.49
CA ASP A 336 -44.40 -27.68 4.18
C ASP A 336 -43.30 -28.24 3.26
N LEU A 337 -43.49 -28.13 1.94
CA LEU A 337 -42.56 -28.65 0.93
C LEU A 337 -41.79 -27.54 0.21
N PHE A 338 -42.35 -26.35 0.08
CA PHE A 338 -41.67 -25.22 -0.54
C PHE A 338 -42.17 -23.94 0.12
N ASP A 339 -41.33 -23.39 1.00
CA ASP A 339 -41.65 -22.20 1.78
C ASP A 339 -41.00 -20.93 1.20
N GLN A 340 -41.22 -19.81 1.88
CA GLN A 340 -40.63 -18.53 1.51
C GLN A 340 -39.09 -18.58 1.50
N GLU A 341 -38.47 -19.38 2.37
CA GLU A 341 -37.01 -19.49 2.40
C GLU A 341 -36.47 -20.20 1.15
N ASP A 342 -37.17 -21.24 0.70
CA ASP A 342 -36.86 -21.96 -0.55
C ASP A 342 -37.02 -21.04 -1.78
N ALA A 343 -38.09 -20.25 -1.86
CA ALA A 343 -38.34 -19.28 -2.94
C ALA A 343 -37.34 -18.12 -2.97
N ASP A 344 -36.99 -17.60 -1.79
CA ASP A 344 -35.97 -16.58 -1.61
C ASP A 344 -34.57 -17.10 -2.00
N ALA A 345 -34.26 -18.35 -1.68
CA ALA A 345 -32.98 -18.97 -2.00
C ALA A 345 -32.78 -19.09 -3.51
N ILE A 346 -33.84 -19.42 -4.24
CA ILE A 346 -33.87 -19.42 -5.72
C ILE A 346 -33.67 -17.99 -6.24
N SER A 347 -34.45 -17.03 -5.75
CA SER A 347 -34.41 -15.63 -6.19
C SER A 347 -33.04 -14.97 -5.95
N LYS A 348 -32.37 -15.31 -4.84
CA LYS A 348 -31.02 -14.83 -4.49
C LYS A 348 -29.89 -15.51 -5.27
N SER A 349 -30.19 -16.59 -6.00
CA SER A 349 -29.21 -17.41 -6.74
C SER A 349 -29.51 -17.49 -8.24
N LEU A 350 -30.27 -16.53 -8.79
CA LEU A 350 -30.65 -16.48 -10.20
C LEU A 350 -29.45 -16.59 -11.16
N ASP A 351 -28.30 -16.00 -10.80
CA ASP A 351 -27.07 -16.03 -11.57
C ASP A 351 -26.46 -17.45 -11.74
N LYS A 352 -26.90 -18.40 -10.91
CA LYS A 352 -26.36 -19.77 -10.83
C LYS A 352 -27.35 -20.82 -11.34
N ILE A 353 -28.57 -20.43 -11.70
CA ILE A 353 -29.60 -21.34 -12.18
C ILE A 353 -29.53 -21.42 -13.70
N GLN A 354 -28.98 -22.52 -14.23
CA GLN A 354 -28.83 -22.75 -15.67
C GLN A 354 -29.80 -23.80 -16.22
N ASP A 355 -30.33 -24.66 -15.35
CA ASP A 355 -31.25 -25.76 -15.67
C ASP A 355 -32.04 -26.20 -14.43
N SER A 356 -33.02 -27.09 -14.60
CA SER A 356 -33.82 -27.66 -13.49
C SER A 356 -32.96 -28.39 -12.47
N SER A 357 -31.85 -29.01 -12.88
CA SER A 357 -30.92 -29.70 -11.97
C SER A 357 -30.16 -28.75 -11.04
N SER A 358 -29.96 -27.50 -11.47
CA SER A 358 -29.28 -26.47 -10.71
C SER A 358 -30.15 -25.92 -9.58
N LEU A 359 -31.48 -25.98 -9.72
CA LEU A 359 -32.42 -25.63 -8.65
C LEU A 359 -32.33 -26.58 -7.47
N ASN A 360 -32.09 -27.87 -7.72
CA ASN A 360 -31.92 -28.87 -6.66
C ASN A 360 -30.78 -28.53 -5.70
N LYS A 361 -29.77 -27.80 -6.16
CA LYS A 361 -28.67 -27.31 -5.31
C LYS A 361 -29.10 -26.14 -4.42
N CYS A 362 -30.16 -25.41 -4.78
CA CYS A 362 -30.72 -24.29 -4.02
C CYS A 362 -31.72 -24.78 -2.95
N ILE A 363 -32.58 -25.74 -3.30
CA ILE A 363 -33.70 -26.19 -2.44
C ILE A 363 -33.48 -27.55 -1.76
N GLY A 364 -32.30 -28.15 -1.95
CA GLY A 364 -31.91 -29.39 -1.28
C GLY A 364 -32.39 -30.68 -1.93
N GLY A 365 -32.73 -30.62 -3.22
CA GLY A 365 -33.24 -31.75 -4.00
C GLY A 365 -34.75 -31.71 -4.22
N GLU A 366 -35.20 -32.49 -5.19
CA GLU A 366 -36.60 -32.57 -5.56
C GLU A 366 -37.41 -33.30 -4.48
N LYS A 367 -38.45 -32.65 -3.96
CA LYS A 367 -39.37 -33.22 -2.95
C LYS A 367 -40.62 -33.82 -3.59
N LEU A 368 -41.01 -33.31 -4.76
CA LEU A 368 -42.12 -33.81 -5.58
C LEU A 368 -41.67 -33.99 -7.03
N SER A 369 -42.03 -35.11 -7.65
CA SER A 369 -41.70 -35.37 -9.06
C SER A 369 -42.23 -34.24 -9.96
N GLY A 370 -41.35 -33.60 -10.74
CA GLY A 370 -41.69 -32.52 -11.65
C GLY A 370 -41.69 -31.12 -11.02
N GLN A 371 -41.37 -31.01 -9.72
CA GLN A 371 -41.19 -29.72 -9.03
C GLN A 371 -40.06 -28.92 -9.64
N SER A 372 -38.95 -29.59 -9.98
CA SER A 372 -37.74 -28.92 -10.47
C SER A 372 -37.97 -28.28 -11.84
N GLU A 373 -38.67 -28.99 -12.73
CA GLU A 373 -39.03 -28.52 -14.07
C GLU A 373 -40.02 -27.35 -14.00
N MET A 374 -41.02 -27.44 -13.12
CA MET A 374 -42.02 -26.39 -12.94
C MET A 374 -41.39 -25.10 -12.39
N LEU A 375 -40.58 -25.21 -11.32
CA LEU A 375 -39.89 -24.06 -10.73
C LEU A 375 -38.92 -23.42 -11.73
N TYR A 376 -38.20 -24.23 -12.51
CA TYR A 376 -37.30 -23.72 -13.55
C TYR A 376 -38.05 -22.98 -14.66
N SER A 377 -39.20 -23.51 -15.08
CA SER A 377 -40.04 -22.85 -16.07
C SER A 377 -40.56 -21.50 -15.57
N SER A 378 -40.91 -21.42 -14.29
CA SER A 378 -41.36 -20.17 -13.64
C SER A 378 -40.24 -19.12 -13.55
N VAL A 379 -39.02 -19.54 -13.19
CA VAL A 379 -37.82 -18.68 -13.24
C VAL A 379 -37.55 -18.19 -14.66
N LYS A 380 -37.60 -19.08 -15.65
CA LYS A 380 -37.35 -18.73 -17.05
C LYS A 380 -38.37 -17.70 -17.55
N ASN A 381 -39.66 -17.93 -17.29
CA ASN A 381 -40.73 -17.01 -17.68
C ASN A 381 -40.57 -15.63 -17.03
N PHE A 382 -40.08 -15.58 -15.79
CA PHE A 382 -39.78 -14.32 -15.12
C PHE A 382 -38.59 -13.60 -15.76
N LEU A 383 -37.50 -14.31 -16.07
CA LEU A 383 -36.32 -13.75 -16.74
C LEU A 383 -36.65 -13.22 -18.15
N GLU A 384 -37.55 -13.89 -18.85
CA GLU A 384 -38.01 -13.49 -20.19
C GLU A 384 -39.13 -12.43 -20.15
N GLY A 385 -39.67 -12.14 -18.96
CA GLY A 385 -40.79 -11.21 -18.77
C GLY A 385 -40.39 -9.74 -18.84
N ASP A 386 -41.36 -8.90 -19.22
CA ASP A 386 -41.17 -7.45 -19.41
C ASP A 386 -40.64 -6.74 -18.16
N ASP A 387 -41.07 -7.15 -16.96
CA ASP A 387 -40.66 -6.52 -15.70
C ASP A 387 -39.16 -6.67 -15.44
N TYR A 388 -38.61 -7.87 -15.65
CA TYR A 388 -37.18 -8.13 -15.47
C TYR A 388 -36.35 -7.49 -16.59
N GLN A 389 -36.82 -7.53 -17.83
CA GLN A 389 -36.15 -6.86 -18.96
C GLN A 389 -36.10 -5.33 -18.77
N ASN A 390 -37.20 -4.73 -18.27
CA ASN A 390 -37.25 -3.32 -17.93
C ASN A 390 -36.30 -2.96 -16.77
N HIS A 391 -36.14 -3.85 -15.78
CA HIS A 391 -35.16 -3.69 -14.72
C HIS A 391 -33.72 -3.70 -15.26
N LEU A 392 -33.39 -4.63 -16.17
CA LEU A 392 -32.08 -4.67 -16.83
C LEU A 392 -31.80 -3.41 -17.65
N ALA A 393 -32.80 -2.89 -18.37
CA ALA A 393 -32.67 -1.64 -19.13
C ALA A 393 -32.40 -0.42 -18.22
N LYS A 394 -33.09 -0.33 -17.07
CA LYS A 394 -32.85 0.72 -16.06
C LYS A 394 -31.45 0.61 -15.44
N LEU A 395 -30.97 -0.60 -15.16
CA LEU A 395 -29.60 -0.82 -14.67
C LEU A 395 -28.55 -0.42 -15.71
N ALA A 396 -28.75 -0.80 -16.97
CA ALA A 396 -27.82 -0.45 -18.06
C ALA A 396 -27.73 1.07 -18.26
N THR A 397 -28.86 1.77 -18.24
CA THR A 397 -28.90 3.24 -18.37
C THR A 397 -28.25 3.94 -17.17
N TYR A 398 -28.48 3.45 -15.94
CA TYR A 398 -27.81 3.96 -14.75
C TYR A 398 -26.29 3.76 -14.82
N ASN A 399 -25.82 2.57 -15.18
CA ASN A 399 -24.39 2.29 -15.31
C ASN A 399 -23.72 3.15 -16.38
N GLN A 400 -24.37 3.38 -17.52
CA GLN A 400 -23.89 4.30 -18.54
C GLN A 400 -23.83 5.74 -18.03
N HIS A 401 -24.77 6.17 -17.19
CA HIS A 401 -24.75 7.49 -16.58
C HIS A 401 -23.55 7.66 -15.64
N ILE A 402 -23.30 6.66 -14.76
CA ILE A 402 -22.14 6.66 -13.85
C ILE A 402 -20.83 6.73 -14.64
N GLU A 403 -20.70 5.95 -15.71
CA GLU A 403 -19.48 5.95 -16.53
C GLU A 403 -19.27 7.29 -17.25
N ARG A 404 -20.34 7.94 -17.74
CA ARG A 404 -20.27 9.28 -18.33
C ARG A 404 -19.84 10.34 -17.33
N GLU A 405 -20.40 10.33 -16.12
CA GLU A 405 -20.00 11.27 -15.06
C GLU A 405 -18.55 11.04 -14.61
N MET A 406 -18.11 9.78 -14.50
CA MET A 406 -16.70 9.46 -14.21
C MET A 406 -15.76 10.04 -15.28
N GLN A 407 -16.08 9.86 -16.56
CA GLN A 407 -15.28 10.41 -17.66
C GLN A 407 -15.27 11.94 -17.68
N ARG A 408 -16.38 12.58 -17.30
CA ARG A 408 -16.45 14.03 -17.15
C ARG A 408 -15.52 14.53 -16.05
N LEU A 409 -15.56 13.93 -14.86
CA LEU A 409 -14.68 14.31 -13.73
C LEU A 409 -13.19 14.14 -14.07
N LEU A 410 -12.83 13.09 -14.82
CA LEU A 410 -11.47 12.89 -15.29
C LEU A 410 -11.00 14.01 -16.25
N ARG A 411 -11.86 14.45 -17.17
CA ARG A 411 -11.57 15.59 -18.06
C ARG A 411 -11.41 16.89 -17.28
N GLU A 412 -12.32 17.21 -16.36
CA GLU A 412 -12.25 18.42 -15.53
C GLU A 412 -10.94 18.46 -14.72
N LYS A 413 -10.50 17.30 -14.20
CA LYS A 413 -9.21 17.16 -13.50
C LYS A 413 -8.02 17.38 -14.43
N GLN A 414 -8.04 16.81 -15.63
CA GLN A 414 -6.95 16.99 -16.60
C GLN A 414 -6.83 18.46 -17.03
N GLU A 415 -7.96 19.12 -17.32
CA GLU A 415 -7.95 20.54 -17.65
C GLU A 415 -7.43 21.42 -16.51
N ALA A 416 -7.71 21.08 -15.24
CA ALA A 416 -7.17 21.79 -14.10
C ALA A 416 -5.63 21.64 -14.00
N VAL A 417 -5.11 20.45 -14.30
CA VAL A 417 -3.66 20.21 -14.38
C VAL A 417 -3.02 21.01 -15.51
N ASP A 418 -3.63 20.99 -16.71
CA ASP A 418 -3.12 21.71 -17.88
C ASP A 418 -3.14 23.24 -17.67
N ARG A 419 -4.22 23.77 -17.07
CA ARG A 419 -4.30 25.20 -16.66
C ARG A 419 -3.18 25.59 -15.70
N LYS A 420 -2.86 24.73 -14.73
CA LYS A 420 -1.77 24.99 -13.78
C LYS A 420 -0.40 24.96 -14.47
N ALA A 421 -0.17 23.98 -15.34
CA ALA A 421 1.07 23.86 -16.12
C ALA A 421 1.27 25.07 -17.05
N GLN A 422 0.22 25.54 -17.70
CA GLN A 422 0.27 26.73 -18.55
C GLN A 422 0.58 27.99 -17.73
N SER A 423 -0.06 28.17 -16.57
CA SER A 423 0.24 29.30 -15.67
C SER A 423 1.70 29.31 -15.20
N GLU A 424 2.28 28.14 -14.89
CA GLU A 424 3.70 28.03 -14.53
C GLU A 424 4.63 28.36 -15.70
N LYS A 425 4.27 27.95 -16.92
CA LYS A 425 5.00 28.28 -18.15
C LYS A 425 4.97 29.79 -18.43
N ASP A 426 3.81 30.43 -18.29
CA ASP A 426 3.66 31.88 -18.50
C ASP A 426 4.49 32.68 -17.49
N LYS A 427 4.47 32.30 -16.20
CA LYS A 427 5.33 32.90 -15.17
C LYS A 427 6.81 32.76 -15.50
N ARG A 428 7.23 31.61 -16.04
CA ARG A 428 8.62 31.38 -16.45
C ARG A 428 9.02 32.26 -17.64
N ASN A 429 8.15 32.41 -18.63
CA ASN A 429 8.37 33.28 -19.78
C ASN A 429 8.46 34.76 -19.37
N GLU A 430 7.56 35.23 -18.50
CA GLU A 430 7.63 36.59 -17.95
C GLU A 430 8.93 36.85 -17.18
N ALA A 431 9.38 35.88 -16.37
CA ALA A 431 10.63 35.98 -15.65
C ALA A 431 11.84 36.04 -16.60
N GLU A 432 11.82 35.28 -17.70
CA GLU A 432 12.88 35.32 -18.70
C GLU A 432 12.89 36.65 -19.47
N GLU A 433 11.73 37.18 -19.84
CA GLU A 433 11.63 38.47 -20.53
C GLU A 433 12.10 39.63 -19.64
N ARG A 434 11.75 39.62 -18.35
CA ARG A 434 12.28 40.59 -17.37
C ARG A 434 13.81 40.53 -17.27
N ARG A 435 14.40 39.33 -17.34
CA ARG A 435 15.87 39.17 -17.35
C ARG A 435 16.49 39.72 -18.64
N ARG A 436 15.86 39.52 -19.81
CA ARG A 436 16.33 40.09 -21.08
C ARG A 436 16.31 41.62 -21.06
N ILE A 437 15.18 42.22 -20.66
CA ILE A 437 15.04 43.68 -20.53
C ILE A 437 16.10 44.26 -19.57
N ALA A 438 16.35 43.59 -18.44
CA ALA A 438 17.37 44.03 -17.49
C ALA A 438 18.80 43.94 -18.09
N ALA A 439 19.09 42.89 -18.85
CA ALA A 439 20.38 42.73 -19.53
C ALA A 439 20.59 43.82 -20.60
N ASP A 440 19.57 44.13 -21.39
CA ASP A 440 19.65 45.17 -22.43
C ASP A 440 19.79 46.57 -21.83
N LYS A 441 19.06 46.89 -20.76
CA LYS A 441 19.26 48.14 -20.00
C LYS A 441 20.70 48.26 -19.49
N LYS A 442 21.28 47.18 -18.96
CA LYS A 442 22.67 47.16 -18.51
C LYS A 442 23.65 47.43 -19.66
N ARG A 443 23.46 46.77 -20.81
CA ARG A 443 24.27 47.00 -22.02
C ARG A 443 24.19 48.44 -22.52
N ALA A 444 23.00 49.04 -22.51
CA ALA A 444 22.82 50.44 -22.91
C ALA A 444 23.56 51.41 -21.96
N ILE A 445 23.50 51.17 -20.65
CA ILE A 445 24.25 51.95 -19.64
C ILE A 445 25.76 51.82 -19.87
N ASP A 446 26.25 50.61 -20.14
CA ASP A 446 27.68 50.39 -20.37
C ASP A 446 28.15 51.05 -21.68
N LEU A 447 27.33 51.04 -22.73
CA LEU A 447 27.61 51.74 -23.98
C LEU A 447 27.64 53.27 -23.81
N ASP A 448 26.71 53.84 -23.04
CA ASP A 448 26.70 55.29 -22.72
C ASP A 448 27.97 55.70 -21.95
N LYS A 449 28.42 54.87 -21.01
CA LYS A 449 29.71 55.10 -20.31
C LYS A 449 30.88 55.12 -21.29
N VAL A 450 30.95 54.14 -22.20
CA VAL A 450 32.03 54.08 -23.21
C VAL A 450 32.00 55.31 -24.11
N ASN A 451 30.82 55.73 -24.57
CA ASN A 451 30.66 56.92 -25.42
C ASN A 451 31.06 58.20 -24.68
N LYS A 452 30.70 58.36 -23.40
CA LYS A 452 31.14 59.50 -22.58
C LYS A 452 32.65 59.55 -22.41
N VAL A 453 33.32 58.41 -22.28
CA VAL A 453 34.79 58.35 -22.23
C VAL A 453 35.39 58.78 -23.56
N LYS A 454 34.91 58.24 -24.69
CA LYS A 454 35.35 58.65 -26.03
C LYS A 454 35.15 60.14 -26.29
N GLN A 455 34.01 60.70 -25.91
CA GLN A 455 33.72 62.12 -26.09
C GLN A 455 34.69 63.00 -25.29
N LYS A 456 35.00 62.62 -24.04
CA LYS A 456 36.00 63.33 -23.23
C LYS A 456 37.40 63.29 -23.84
N GLU A 457 37.79 62.19 -24.47
CA GLU A 457 39.07 62.11 -25.19
C GLU A 457 39.08 63.00 -26.44
N LEU A 458 38.00 63.00 -27.23
CA LEU A 458 37.86 63.87 -28.40
C LEU A 458 37.93 65.36 -28.00
N ASP A 459 37.20 65.75 -26.96
CA ASP A 459 37.21 67.13 -26.45
C ASP A 459 38.60 67.55 -25.96
N LYS A 460 39.37 66.61 -25.38
CA LYS A 460 40.76 66.85 -24.95
C LYS A 460 41.68 67.10 -26.16
N VAL A 461 41.58 66.25 -27.19
CA VAL A 461 42.35 66.40 -28.43
C VAL A 461 42.00 67.73 -29.12
N GLU A 462 40.72 68.11 -29.17
CA GLU A 462 40.31 69.38 -29.78
C GLU A 462 40.83 70.60 -29.00
N LYS A 463 40.83 70.54 -27.66
CA LYS A 463 41.45 71.59 -26.83
C LYS A 463 42.94 71.73 -27.06
N GLU A 464 43.66 70.62 -27.18
CA GLU A 464 45.09 70.60 -27.49
C GLU A 464 45.37 71.20 -28.88
N LYS A 465 44.55 70.87 -29.87
CA LYS A 465 44.64 71.44 -31.23
C LYS A 465 44.40 72.95 -31.22
N LYS A 466 43.33 73.43 -30.58
CA LYS A 466 43.04 74.87 -30.45
C LYS A 466 44.16 75.62 -29.70
N ALA A 467 44.76 74.98 -28.68
CA ALA A 467 45.89 75.56 -27.97
C ALA A 467 47.15 75.67 -28.86
N SER A 468 47.39 74.68 -29.72
CA SER A 468 48.47 74.69 -30.71
C SER A 468 48.27 75.80 -31.74
N GLU A 469 47.08 75.90 -32.33
CA GLU A 469 46.73 76.94 -33.31
C GLU A 469 46.87 78.35 -32.71
N LYS A 470 46.46 78.53 -31.45
CA LYS A 470 46.62 79.82 -30.74
C LYS A 470 48.09 80.16 -30.47
N LYS A 471 48.93 79.16 -30.19
CA LYS A 471 50.39 79.34 -30.07
C LYS A 471 50.99 79.76 -31.42
N GLU A 472 50.64 79.09 -32.51
CA GLU A 472 51.10 79.46 -33.87
C GLU A 472 50.66 80.87 -34.27
N ALA A 473 49.39 81.21 -34.02
CA ALA A 473 48.87 82.56 -34.31
C ALA A 473 49.63 83.64 -33.53
N ASN A 474 49.94 83.40 -32.24
CA ASN A 474 50.75 84.30 -31.43
C ASN A 474 52.19 84.45 -31.96
N VAL A 475 52.81 83.35 -32.40
CA VAL A 475 54.15 83.39 -33.03
C VAL A 475 54.11 84.21 -34.32
N LEU A 476 53.09 84.03 -35.14
CA LEU A 476 52.91 84.77 -36.40
C LEU A 476 52.67 86.28 -36.14
N GLN A 477 51.87 86.61 -35.13
CA GLN A 477 51.59 87.99 -34.74
C GLN A 477 52.83 88.67 -34.16
N ASN A 478 53.64 87.95 -33.37
CA ASN A 478 54.92 88.45 -32.87
C ASN A 478 55.93 88.67 -34.00
N ARG A 479 56.00 87.77 -34.99
CA ARG A 479 56.79 87.98 -36.23
C ARG A 479 56.33 89.23 -36.99
N ARG A 480 55.02 89.46 -37.13
CA ARG A 480 54.45 90.68 -37.76
C ARG A 480 54.81 91.96 -36.98
N LYS A 481 54.75 91.92 -35.64
CA LYS A 481 55.18 93.04 -34.78
C LYS A 481 56.67 93.33 -34.92
N LEU A 482 57.53 92.30 -35.02
CA LEU A 482 58.96 92.46 -35.29
C LEU A 482 59.23 93.08 -36.67
N LYS A 483 58.52 92.64 -37.71
CA LYS A 483 58.60 93.25 -39.05
C LYS A 483 58.17 94.72 -39.04
N LYS A 484 57.08 95.08 -38.36
CA LYS A 484 56.66 96.49 -38.18
C LYS A 484 57.68 97.32 -37.39
N ARG A 485 58.34 96.74 -36.39
CA ARG A 485 59.44 97.38 -35.65
C ARG A 485 60.67 97.62 -36.55
N LYS A 486 61.04 96.66 -37.40
CA LYS A 486 62.11 96.85 -38.40
C LYS A 486 61.79 97.96 -39.40
N ILE A 487 60.54 98.07 -39.86
CA ILE A 487 60.09 99.15 -40.76
C ILE A 487 60.09 100.54 -40.06
N ARG A 488 59.84 100.59 -38.74
CA ARG A 488 59.94 101.83 -37.96
C ARG A 488 61.39 102.27 -37.69
N ILE A 489 62.34 101.33 -37.63
CA ILE A 489 63.77 101.63 -37.44
C ILE A 489 64.43 102.09 -38.75
N SER A 490 63.88 101.74 -39.92
CA SER A 490 64.36 102.20 -41.23
C SER A 490 63.83 103.59 -41.65
N ASN A 491 63.20 104.37 -40.75
CA ASN A 491 62.77 105.73 -41.07
C ASN A 491 62.90 106.73 -39.89
N PRO A 492 64.12 107.18 -39.56
CA PRO A 492 64.31 108.36 -38.73
C PRO A 492 64.24 109.62 -39.60
N ARG A 493 63.05 110.21 -39.72
CA ARG A 493 62.92 111.62 -40.12
C ARG A 493 63.28 112.50 -38.93
N GLY A 494 64.38 113.25 -39.07
CA GLY A 494 64.56 114.50 -38.34
C GLY A 494 66.01 114.98 -38.20
N LYS A 495 66.48 115.86 -39.10
CA LYS A 495 66.80 117.27 -38.77
C LYS A 495 67.39 118.08 -39.95
N ARG A 496 66.87 119.30 -40.06
CA ARG A 496 67.29 120.50 -40.80
C ARG A 496 68.81 120.80 -40.79
N ARG A 497 69.34 121.37 -41.88
CA ARG A 497 70.07 122.67 -41.94
C ARG A 497 70.50 123.07 -43.36
N LYS A 498 70.33 124.38 -43.64
CA LYS A 498 70.88 125.26 -44.69
C LYS A 498 70.48 125.00 -46.14
#